data_AF-A0A482IR13-F1
#
_entry.id   AF-A0A482IR13-F1
#
_cell.length_a   1.000
_cell.length_b   1.000
_cell.length_c   1.000
_cell.angle_alpha   90.00
_cell.angle_beta   90.00
_cell.angle_gamma   90.00
#
_symmetry.space_group_name_H-M   'P 1'
#
loop_
_entity.id
_entity.type
_entity.pdbx_description
1 polymer ?
#
loop_
_entity_poly.entity_id
_entity_poly.type
_entity_poly.pdbx_seq_one_letter_code
_entity_poly.pdbx_strand_id
1 'polypeptide(L)'
;MSHNTQTVRERCRAIFGNPAPPGSVWEGEFDNNDAALQELGRRDWRYIEAGSLNSYYILNLEYVEPLQPELFRYLFPICLAEWHRLLMSDNEFVNVDNWYRALRRPYVFETMMTPEQGRDVRAFLVDSVLDRLDQERGFKGTPASVSWIGALNELGGSVLLMESLWSRWWSIDSPGKAVSALTYLSGLIYIKGENPILEKWTPERGGGGPYLSEMVLEGWLPENLDVLRQYLTPEKIQSIVKLSARRLCDEPEAALAARMAVDAQGRRDIITTQIDDLISVLTSRCQP
;
A
#
# COMPACT_ATOMS: atom_id res chain seq x y z
N MET A 1 17.30 15.33 27.90
CA MET A 1 16.27 15.81 26.95
C MET A 1 15.63 14.58 26.32
N SER A 2 14.43 14.21 26.77
CA SER A 2 13.70 13.07 26.20
C SER A 2 13.13 13.52 24.86
N HIS A 3 13.66 12.97 23.75
CA HIS A 3 12.97 13.03 22.47
C HIS A 3 11.73 12.14 22.62
N ASN A 4 10.58 12.77 22.87
CA ASN A 4 9.31 12.08 22.95
C ASN A 4 8.92 11.67 21.52
N THR A 5 9.30 10.46 21.12
CA THR A 5 8.92 9.91 19.81
C THR A 5 7.42 9.67 19.81
N GLN A 6 6.69 10.54 19.11
CA GLN A 6 5.25 10.43 18.94
C GLN A 6 4.89 9.07 18.32
N THR A 7 3.90 8.38 18.90
CA THR A 7 3.39 7.11 18.36
C THR A 7 2.67 7.33 17.02
N VAL A 8 2.54 6.29 16.19
CA VAL A 8 1.83 6.37 14.89
C VAL A 8 0.39 6.85 15.07
N ARG A 9 -0.32 6.36 16.11
CA ARG A 9 -1.68 6.82 16.43
C ARG A 9 -1.73 8.31 16.75
N GLU A 10 -0.78 8.82 17.52
CA GLU A 10 -0.70 10.25 17.83
C GLU A 10 -0.39 11.08 16.57
N ARG A 11 0.50 10.60 15.69
CA ARG A 11 0.80 11.27 14.40
C ARG A 11 -0.46 11.38 13.54
N CYS A 12 -1.20 10.28 13.36
CA CYS A 12 -2.44 10.28 12.59
C CYS A 12 -3.50 11.21 13.22
N ARG A 13 -3.68 11.15 14.55
CA ARG A 13 -4.63 12.04 15.26
C ARG A 13 -4.27 13.53 15.10
N ALA A 14 -2.98 13.86 15.04
CA ALA A 14 -2.53 15.23 14.87
C ALA A 14 -2.97 15.84 13.54
N ILE A 15 -3.07 15.06 12.45
CA ILE A 15 -3.62 15.48 11.15
C ILE A 15 -5.04 16.07 11.32
N PHE A 16 -5.81 15.53 12.27
CA PHE A 16 -7.19 15.95 12.55
C PHE A 16 -7.31 16.88 13.77
N GLY A 17 -6.20 17.42 14.28
CA GLY A 17 -6.21 18.33 15.42
C GLY A 17 -6.43 17.65 16.77
N ASN A 18 -6.07 16.38 16.92
CA ASN A 18 -6.21 15.59 18.14
C ASN A 18 -7.65 15.57 18.71
N PRO A 19 -8.65 15.13 17.92
CA PRO A 19 -10.05 15.26 18.29
C PRO A 19 -10.42 14.50 19.56
N ALA A 20 -11.31 15.09 20.36
CA ALA A 20 -11.95 14.42 21.47
C ALA A 20 -13.02 13.43 20.98
N PRO A 21 -13.40 12.42 21.79
CA PRO A 21 -14.55 11.57 21.48
C PRO A 21 -15.82 12.41 21.24
N PRO A 22 -16.68 12.06 20.27
CA PRO A 22 -17.96 12.74 20.10
C PRO A 22 -18.85 12.60 21.34
N GLY A 23 -19.61 13.65 21.65
CA GLY A 23 -20.54 13.65 22.81
C GLY A 23 -21.71 12.67 22.64
N SER A 24 -22.16 12.46 21.40
CA SER A 24 -23.14 11.45 21.01
C SER A 24 -22.82 10.93 19.61
N VAL A 25 -23.23 9.69 19.33
CA VAL A 25 -23.15 9.11 17.99
C VAL A 25 -24.57 8.95 17.45
N TRP A 26 -24.87 9.67 16.36
CA TRP A 26 -26.14 9.59 15.65
C TRP A 26 -26.04 8.81 14.34
N GLU A 27 -24.82 8.57 13.85
CA GLU A 27 -24.57 7.71 12.70
C GLU A 27 -25.01 6.28 13.02
N GLY A 28 -25.78 5.67 12.11
CA GLY A 28 -26.14 4.27 12.19
C GLY A 28 -24.98 3.38 11.77
N GLU A 29 -24.79 2.26 12.45
CA GLU A 29 -23.81 1.25 12.07
C GLU A 29 -24.35 0.44 10.87
N PHE A 30 -23.49 0.11 9.91
CA PHE A 30 -23.87 -0.54 8.65
C PHE A 30 -24.68 -1.83 8.85
N ASP A 31 -24.27 -2.69 9.79
CA ASP A 31 -24.96 -3.93 10.14
C ASP A 31 -26.04 -3.73 11.24
N ASN A 32 -26.45 -2.48 11.49
CA ASN A 32 -27.45 -2.04 12.47
C ASN A 32 -27.06 -2.30 13.94
N ASN A 33 -25.77 -2.40 14.25
CA ASN A 33 -25.26 -2.49 15.62
C ASN A 33 -24.88 -1.13 16.21
N ASP A 34 -25.84 -0.20 16.23
CA ASP A 34 -25.64 1.18 16.68
C ASP A 34 -25.09 1.27 18.11
N ALA A 35 -25.44 0.31 18.97
CA ALA A 35 -24.94 0.25 20.34
C ALA A 35 -23.42 0.00 20.39
N ALA A 36 -22.90 -0.88 19.53
CA ALA A 36 -21.47 -1.13 19.43
C ALA A 36 -20.71 0.07 18.85
N LEU A 37 -21.27 0.73 17.83
CA LEU A 37 -20.69 1.96 17.27
C LEU A 37 -20.67 3.11 18.27
N GLN A 38 -21.76 3.29 19.05
CA GLN A 38 -21.80 4.27 20.14
C GLN A 38 -20.73 3.99 21.21
N GLU A 39 -20.55 2.73 21.60
CA GLU A 39 -19.52 2.34 22.57
C GLU A 39 -18.11 2.58 22.00
N LEU A 40 -17.88 2.23 20.74
CA LEU A 40 -16.63 2.50 20.04
C LEU A 40 -16.32 4.00 19.97
N GLY A 41 -17.31 4.83 19.64
CA GLY A 41 -17.18 6.28 19.57
C GLY A 41 -16.87 6.95 20.91
N ARG A 42 -17.22 6.32 22.05
CA ARG A 42 -16.90 6.83 23.40
C ARG A 42 -15.58 6.32 23.95
N ARG A 43 -15.06 5.22 23.41
CA ARG A 43 -13.84 4.58 23.89
C ARG A 43 -12.64 5.50 23.73
N ASP A 44 -11.77 5.56 24.72
CA ASP A 44 -10.50 6.27 24.62
C ASP A 44 -9.65 5.64 23.50
N TRP A 45 -9.20 6.48 22.57
CA TRP A 45 -8.49 6.10 21.36
C TRP A 45 -7.25 5.23 21.60
N ARG A 46 -6.64 5.31 22.80
CA ARG A 46 -5.49 4.46 23.17
C ARG A 46 -5.87 2.99 23.29
N TYR A 47 -7.14 2.70 23.57
CA TYR A 47 -7.67 1.35 23.80
C TYR A 47 -8.63 0.87 22.71
N ILE A 48 -8.74 1.59 21.60
CA ILE A 48 -9.47 1.11 20.42
C ILE A 48 -8.63 0.03 19.73
N GLU A 49 -9.23 -1.12 19.46
CA GLU A 49 -8.57 -2.26 18.82
C GLU A 49 -8.97 -2.37 17.34
N ALA A 50 -8.07 -2.89 16.51
CA ALA A 50 -8.34 -3.10 15.07
C ALA A 50 -9.60 -3.94 14.83
N GLY A 51 -9.84 -4.97 15.66
CA GLY A 51 -11.04 -5.79 15.57
C GLY A 51 -12.33 -4.98 15.70
N SER A 52 -12.40 -4.04 16.66
CA SER A 52 -13.58 -3.20 16.84
C SER A 52 -13.78 -2.22 15.68
N LEU A 53 -12.70 -1.68 15.10
CA LEU A 53 -12.79 -0.82 13.91
C LEU A 53 -13.30 -1.60 12.69
N ASN A 54 -12.73 -2.79 12.46
CA ASN A 54 -13.13 -3.66 11.36
C ASN A 54 -14.59 -4.09 11.48
N SER A 55 -15.04 -4.42 12.69
CA SER A 55 -16.40 -4.93 12.92
C SER A 55 -17.48 -3.85 12.89
N TYR A 56 -17.17 -2.59 13.24
CA TYR A 56 -18.21 -1.59 13.50
C TYR A 56 -18.02 -0.26 12.79
N TYR A 57 -16.92 -0.03 12.07
CA TYR A 57 -16.66 1.30 11.50
C TYR A 57 -16.10 1.33 10.08
N ILE A 58 -15.24 0.38 9.68
CA ILE A 58 -14.68 0.41 8.32
C ILE A 58 -15.78 0.29 7.25
N LEU A 59 -16.80 -0.54 7.47
CA LEU A 59 -17.94 -0.65 6.56
C LEU A 59 -18.77 0.62 6.51
N ASN A 60 -18.87 1.38 7.60
CA ASN A 60 -19.51 2.70 7.56
C ASN A 60 -18.79 3.63 6.60
N LEU A 61 -17.45 3.66 6.64
CA LEU A 61 -16.66 4.47 5.71
C LEU A 61 -16.93 4.11 4.24
N GLU A 62 -17.30 2.87 3.93
CA GLU A 62 -17.61 2.41 2.58
C GLU A 62 -19.09 2.62 2.18
N TYR A 63 -20.03 2.38 3.09
CA TYR A 63 -21.45 2.25 2.72
C TYR A 63 -22.39 3.29 3.33
N VAL A 64 -22.00 3.96 4.42
CA VAL A 64 -22.88 4.89 5.12
C VAL A 64 -22.70 6.31 4.56
N GLU A 65 -23.82 6.97 4.31
CA GLU A 65 -23.92 8.38 3.95
C GLU A 65 -25.26 8.96 4.44
N PRO A 66 -25.27 10.06 5.22
CA PRO A 66 -24.12 10.85 5.66
C PRO A 66 -23.32 10.18 6.79
N LEU A 67 -22.00 10.39 6.81
CA LEU A 67 -21.16 10.08 7.97
C LEU A 67 -21.22 11.23 8.98
N GLN A 68 -21.10 10.92 10.27
CA GLN A 68 -20.99 11.91 11.33
C GLN A 68 -19.58 12.52 11.36
N PRO A 69 -19.42 13.85 11.14
CA PRO A 69 -18.11 14.48 11.06
C PRO A 69 -17.24 14.33 12.31
N GLU A 70 -17.83 14.44 13.51
CA GLU A 70 -17.09 14.32 14.77
C GLU A 70 -16.60 12.90 14.99
N LEU A 71 -17.44 11.90 14.68
CA LEU A 71 -17.08 10.49 14.76
C LEU A 71 -15.98 10.15 13.76
N PHE A 72 -16.12 10.63 12.52
CA PHE A 72 -15.10 10.47 11.49
C PHE A 72 -13.75 11.03 11.90
N ARG A 73 -13.71 12.30 12.34
CA ARG A 73 -12.45 12.91 12.79
C ARG A 73 -11.84 12.13 13.95
N TYR A 74 -12.66 11.54 14.82
CA TYR A 74 -12.20 10.77 15.97
C TYR A 74 -11.66 9.37 15.61
N LEU A 75 -12.36 8.61 14.77
CA LEU A 75 -12.06 7.20 14.49
C LEU A 75 -11.18 6.98 13.24
N PHE A 76 -11.36 7.78 12.18
CA PHE A 76 -10.57 7.65 10.95
C PHE A 76 -9.04 7.68 11.17
N PRO A 77 -8.48 8.55 12.03
CA PRO A 77 -7.04 8.55 12.30
C PRO A 77 -6.54 7.24 12.93
N ILE A 78 -7.41 6.55 13.67
CA ILE A 78 -7.07 5.27 14.29
C ILE A 78 -7.10 4.17 13.23
N CYS A 79 -8.07 4.18 12.31
CA CYS A 79 -8.06 3.30 11.12
C CYS A 79 -6.76 3.46 10.33
N LEU A 80 -6.34 4.70 10.07
CA LEU A 80 -5.12 5.01 9.33
C LEU A 80 -3.86 4.46 10.03
N ALA A 81 -3.79 4.60 11.36
CA ALA A 81 -2.69 4.06 12.16
C ALA A 81 -2.68 2.52 12.21
N GLU A 82 -3.85 1.88 12.30
CA GLU A 82 -3.95 0.42 12.26
C GLU A 82 -3.60 -0.14 10.89
N TRP A 83 -4.00 0.52 9.80
CA TRP A 83 -3.56 0.17 8.46
C TRP A 83 -2.03 0.21 8.34
N HIS A 84 -1.38 1.28 8.82
CA HIS A 84 0.08 1.34 8.85
C HIS A 84 0.67 0.17 9.64
N ARG A 85 0.17 -0.10 10.85
CA ARG A 85 0.66 -1.21 11.67
C ARG A 85 0.54 -2.56 10.96
N LEU A 86 -0.57 -2.80 10.25
CA LEU A 86 -0.78 -4.01 9.46
C LEU A 86 0.18 -4.08 8.27
N LEU A 87 0.39 -2.96 7.57
CA LEU A 87 1.37 -2.87 6.46
C LEU A 87 2.78 -3.25 6.91
N MET A 88 3.16 -2.86 8.12
CA MET A 88 4.46 -3.20 8.72
C MET A 88 4.57 -4.65 9.21
N SER A 89 3.49 -5.43 9.19
CA SER A 89 3.50 -6.82 9.63
C SER A 89 3.63 -7.79 8.46
N ASP A 90 4.38 -8.89 8.65
CA ASP A 90 4.51 -9.97 7.66
C ASP A 90 3.30 -10.94 7.68
N ASN A 91 2.19 -10.60 8.35
CA ASN A 91 1.02 -11.44 8.48
C ASN A 91 0.01 -11.20 7.34
N GLU A 92 -0.70 -12.26 6.93
CA GLU A 92 -1.76 -12.15 5.93
C GLU A 92 -2.83 -11.15 6.37
N PHE A 93 -3.07 -10.19 5.48
CA PHE A 93 -4.02 -9.10 5.61
C PHE A 93 -5.46 -9.65 5.51
N VAL A 94 -6.10 -9.94 6.63
CA VAL A 94 -7.53 -10.25 6.64
C VAL A 94 -8.32 -8.95 6.82
N ASN A 95 -9.14 -8.61 5.81
CA ASN A 95 -10.21 -7.58 5.85
C ASN A 95 -9.80 -6.10 5.70
N VAL A 96 -8.83 -5.79 4.83
CA VAL A 96 -8.50 -4.40 4.44
C VAL A 96 -9.08 -3.96 3.10
N ASP A 97 -9.72 -4.84 2.37
CA ASP A 97 -10.35 -4.50 1.10
C ASP A 97 -11.38 -3.37 1.29
N ASN A 98 -12.18 -3.47 2.35
CA ASN A 98 -13.14 -2.43 2.73
C ASN A 98 -12.46 -1.10 3.08
N TRP A 99 -11.23 -1.12 3.61
CA TRP A 99 -10.44 0.09 3.84
C TRP A 99 -10.04 0.75 2.52
N TYR A 100 -9.54 -0.02 1.55
CA TYR A 100 -9.18 0.52 0.24
C TYR A 100 -10.40 1.02 -0.53
N ARG A 101 -11.55 0.36 -0.42
CA ARG A 101 -12.83 0.83 -0.98
C ARG A 101 -13.34 2.09 -0.29
N ALA A 102 -13.23 2.19 1.03
CA ALA A 102 -13.52 3.42 1.75
C ALA A 102 -12.66 4.59 1.25
N LEU A 103 -11.36 4.38 1.03
CA LEU A 103 -10.46 5.41 0.50
C LEU A 103 -10.79 5.84 -0.94
N ARG A 104 -11.46 5.00 -1.73
CA ARG A 104 -11.92 5.35 -3.09
C ARG A 104 -13.05 6.36 -3.11
N ARG A 105 -13.84 6.44 -2.03
CA ARG A 105 -15.02 7.30 -2.03
C ARG A 105 -14.60 8.77 -2.06
N PRO A 106 -15.04 9.54 -3.08
CA PRO A 106 -14.83 10.99 -3.10
C PRO A 106 -15.35 11.63 -1.81
N TYR A 107 -16.48 11.15 -1.28
CA TYR A 107 -17.07 11.61 -0.03
C TYR A 107 -16.07 11.66 1.15
N VAL A 108 -15.18 10.67 1.30
CA VAL A 108 -14.20 10.63 2.39
C VAL A 108 -13.19 11.77 2.29
N PHE A 109 -12.68 12.06 1.09
CA PHE A 109 -11.65 13.09 0.90
C PHE A 109 -12.21 14.49 0.62
N GLU A 110 -13.36 14.58 -0.05
CA GLU A 110 -13.95 15.85 -0.51
C GLU A 110 -14.94 16.43 0.51
N THR A 111 -15.62 15.58 1.29
CA THR A 111 -16.63 16.01 2.27
C THR A 111 -16.13 15.90 3.70
N MET A 112 -15.50 14.78 4.06
CA MET A 112 -15.14 14.51 5.47
C MET A 112 -13.80 15.11 5.89
N MET A 113 -12.98 15.53 4.94
CA MET A 113 -11.67 16.13 5.17
C MET A 113 -11.60 17.56 4.63
N THR A 114 -10.83 18.40 5.31
CA THR A 114 -10.32 19.64 4.69
C THR A 114 -9.26 19.29 3.63
N PRO A 115 -8.97 20.20 2.67
CA PRO A 115 -7.90 19.98 1.69
C PRO A 115 -6.53 19.73 2.33
N GLU A 116 -6.23 20.34 3.48
CA GLU A 116 -4.99 20.13 4.22
C GLU A 116 -4.93 18.71 4.81
N GLN A 117 -5.99 18.28 5.50
CA GLN A 117 -6.11 16.91 6.02
C GLN A 117 -5.99 15.88 4.90
N GLY A 118 -6.65 16.10 3.76
CA GLY A 118 -6.57 15.21 2.61
C GLY A 118 -5.15 15.08 2.05
N ARG A 119 -4.36 16.17 2.03
CA ARG A 119 -2.94 16.12 1.65
C ARG A 119 -2.10 15.38 2.67
N ASP A 120 -2.28 15.64 3.96
CA ASP A 120 -1.49 15.02 5.02
C ASP A 120 -1.78 13.53 5.15
N VAL A 121 -3.03 13.09 4.96
CA VAL A 121 -3.39 11.66 4.86
C VAL A 121 -2.68 11.01 3.68
N ARG A 122 -2.67 11.63 2.49
CA ARG A 122 -1.94 11.10 1.32
C ARG A 122 -0.45 11.01 1.58
N ALA A 123 0.15 12.04 2.19
CA ALA A 123 1.55 12.03 2.58
C ALA A 123 1.86 10.89 3.56
N PHE A 124 1.01 10.68 4.56
CA PHE A 124 1.15 9.58 5.51
C PHE A 124 1.06 8.20 4.85
N LEU A 125 0.14 8.01 3.89
CA LEU A 125 0.03 6.77 3.12
C LEU A 125 1.33 6.50 2.33
N VAL A 126 1.87 7.52 1.65
CA VAL A 126 3.14 7.42 0.91
C VAL A 126 4.29 7.09 1.85
N ASP A 127 4.43 7.82 2.97
CA ASP A 127 5.48 7.58 3.96
C ASP A 127 5.41 6.17 4.53
N SER A 128 4.20 5.68 4.83
CA SER A 128 4.01 4.33 5.38
C SER A 128 4.43 3.23 4.40
N VAL A 129 4.11 3.39 3.10
CA VAL A 129 4.59 2.45 2.08
C VAL A 129 6.10 2.52 1.99
N LEU A 130 6.69 3.71 1.90
CA LEU A 130 8.15 3.85 1.81
C LEU A 130 8.87 3.27 3.03
N ASP A 131 8.36 3.50 4.24
CA ASP A 131 8.87 2.91 5.49
C ASP A 131 8.85 1.37 5.41
N ARG A 132 7.78 0.77 4.86
CA ARG A 132 7.70 -0.68 4.66
C ARG A 132 8.72 -1.18 3.64
N LEU A 133 8.89 -0.47 2.53
CA LEU A 133 9.86 -0.81 1.49
C LEU A 133 11.30 -0.70 2.02
N ASP A 134 11.58 0.27 2.88
CA ASP A 134 12.90 0.47 3.49
C ASP A 134 13.31 -0.67 4.43
N GLN A 135 12.35 -1.46 4.93
CA GLN A 135 12.62 -2.64 5.77
C GLN A 135 12.92 -3.92 4.98
N GLU A 136 12.74 -3.92 3.66
CA GLU A 136 12.96 -5.10 2.83
C GLU A 136 14.43 -5.54 2.80
N ARG A 137 14.68 -6.83 3.02
CA ARG A 137 16.02 -7.45 3.00
C ARG A 137 15.96 -8.92 2.58
N GLY A 138 17.07 -9.41 2.04
CA GLY A 138 17.38 -10.84 1.90
C GLY A 138 16.58 -11.62 0.86
N PHE A 139 15.77 -10.98 0.02
CA PHE A 139 14.98 -11.62 -1.06
C PHE A 139 14.24 -12.89 -0.59
N LYS A 140 13.45 -12.79 0.48
CA LYS A 140 12.81 -13.95 1.15
C LYS A 140 11.93 -14.80 0.22
N GLY A 141 11.32 -14.21 -0.81
CA GLY A 141 10.71 -14.96 -1.90
C GLY A 141 9.38 -15.67 -1.60
N THR A 142 8.79 -15.45 -0.42
CA THR A 142 7.52 -16.05 0.02
C THR A 142 6.33 -15.12 -0.28
N PRO A 143 5.09 -15.65 -0.43
CA PRO A 143 3.90 -14.82 -0.61
C PRO A 143 3.74 -13.73 0.48
N ALA A 144 4.01 -14.08 1.74
CA ALA A 144 3.97 -13.13 2.86
C ALA A 144 4.98 -11.99 2.69
N SER A 145 6.19 -12.28 2.21
CA SER A 145 7.26 -11.29 2.01
C SER A 145 7.01 -10.29 0.87
N VAL A 146 6.02 -10.54 0.02
CA VAL A 146 5.65 -9.67 -1.10
C VAL A 146 4.21 -9.14 -1.00
N SER A 147 3.57 -9.33 0.16
CA SER A 147 2.19 -8.88 0.43
C SER A 147 2.01 -7.36 0.26
N TRP A 148 3.06 -6.57 0.51
CA TRP A 148 3.06 -5.12 0.29
C TRP A 148 2.83 -4.73 -1.18
N ILE A 149 3.11 -5.61 -2.15
CA ILE A 149 2.79 -5.36 -3.57
C ILE A 149 1.27 -5.32 -3.77
N GLY A 150 0.52 -6.15 -3.02
CA GLY A 150 -0.94 -6.08 -3.00
C GLY A 150 -1.44 -4.74 -2.46
N ALA A 151 -0.88 -4.26 -1.35
CA ALA A 151 -1.22 -2.95 -0.80
C ALA A 151 -0.90 -1.80 -1.77
N LEU A 152 0.23 -1.88 -2.48
CA LEU A 152 0.58 -0.92 -3.53
C LEU A 152 -0.46 -0.92 -4.66
N ASN A 153 -0.89 -2.11 -5.10
CA ASN A 153 -1.90 -2.24 -6.14
C ASN A 153 -3.24 -1.63 -5.72
N GLU A 154 -3.69 -1.94 -4.50
CA GLU A 154 -4.94 -1.39 -3.97
C GLU A 154 -4.90 0.13 -3.85
N LEU A 155 -3.80 0.69 -3.34
CA LEU A 155 -3.62 2.15 -3.27
C LEU A 155 -3.64 2.81 -4.66
N GLY A 156 -3.18 2.13 -5.70
CA GLY A 156 -3.22 2.61 -7.08
C GLY A 156 -4.64 2.79 -7.60
N GLY A 157 -5.57 1.93 -7.17
CA GLY A 157 -7.00 2.07 -7.41
C GLY A 157 -7.71 3.02 -6.45
N SER A 158 -7.13 3.31 -5.29
CA SER A 158 -7.83 4.02 -4.21
C SER A 158 -7.54 5.49 -4.07
N VAL A 159 -6.30 5.92 -4.26
CA VAL A 159 -5.88 7.27 -3.87
C VAL A 159 -4.88 7.82 -4.88
N LEU A 160 -5.08 9.08 -5.29
CA LEU A 160 -4.10 9.84 -6.08
C LEU A 160 -2.83 10.09 -5.27
N LEU A 161 -1.85 9.20 -5.38
CA LEU A 161 -0.57 9.28 -4.66
C LEU A 161 0.64 8.73 -5.44
N MET A 162 0.41 8.11 -6.61
CA MET A 162 1.46 7.34 -7.29
C MET A 162 2.64 8.18 -7.76
N GLU A 163 2.45 9.44 -8.14
CA GLU A 163 3.57 10.31 -8.53
C GLU A 163 4.56 10.52 -7.37
N SER A 164 4.03 10.81 -6.18
CA SER A 164 4.86 11.02 -4.98
C SER A 164 5.54 9.74 -4.53
N LEU A 165 4.81 8.62 -4.57
CA LEU A 165 5.35 7.32 -4.17
C LEU A 165 6.46 6.86 -5.13
N TRP A 166 6.22 6.89 -6.43
CA TRP A 166 7.19 6.42 -7.42
C TRP A 166 8.44 7.28 -7.48
N SER A 167 8.30 8.60 -7.49
CA SER A 167 9.46 9.51 -7.50
C SER A 167 10.39 9.28 -6.30
N ARG A 168 9.83 9.05 -5.10
CA ARG A 168 10.59 8.80 -3.87
C ARG A 168 11.14 7.39 -3.78
N TRP A 169 10.39 6.37 -4.21
CA TRP A 169 10.87 4.99 -4.20
C TRP A 169 12.01 4.80 -5.21
N TRP A 170 11.83 5.27 -6.45
CA TRP A 170 12.83 5.13 -7.52
C TRP A 170 14.08 6.00 -7.35
N SER A 171 14.18 6.80 -6.29
CA SER A 171 15.44 7.42 -5.87
C SER A 171 16.48 6.39 -5.40
N ILE A 172 16.04 5.21 -4.94
CA ILE A 172 16.88 4.08 -4.51
C ILE A 172 17.97 4.55 -3.50
N ASP A 173 17.58 5.40 -2.55
CA ASP A 173 18.48 5.97 -1.55
C ASP A 173 18.84 4.98 -0.40
N SER A 174 18.07 3.90 -0.24
CA SER A 174 18.28 2.87 0.79
C SER A 174 18.46 1.46 0.19
N PRO A 175 19.11 0.52 0.93
CA PRO A 175 19.14 -0.89 0.53
C PRO A 175 17.74 -1.49 0.44
N GLY A 176 16.82 -1.14 1.35
CA GLY A 176 15.45 -1.66 1.34
C GLY A 176 14.67 -1.27 0.09
N LYS A 177 14.76 0.00 -0.34
CA LYS A 177 14.20 0.45 -1.62
C LYS A 177 14.80 -0.29 -2.81
N ALA A 178 16.11 -0.58 -2.77
CA ALA A 178 16.75 -1.36 -3.83
C ALA A 178 16.25 -2.82 -3.87
N VAL A 179 16.12 -3.47 -2.71
CA VAL A 179 15.59 -4.84 -2.60
C VAL A 179 14.14 -4.89 -3.06
N SER A 180 13.28 -4.04 -2.51
CA SER A 180 11.87 -3.96 -2.91
C SER A 180 11.70 -3.64 -4.40
N ALA A 181 12.50 -2.72 -4.94
CA ALA A 181 12.52 -2.40 -6.38
C ALA A 181 12.81 -3.64 -7.23
N LEU A 182 13.86 -4.39 -6.87
CA LEU A 182 14.21 -5.63 -7.57
C LEU A 182 13.12 -6.68 -7.41
N THR A 183 12.55 -6.85 -6.22
CA THR A 183 11.42 -7.76 -5.98
C THR A 183 10.23 -7.42 -6.87
N TYR A 184 9.79 -6.16 -6.93
CA TYR A 184 8.70 -5.72 -7.79
C TYR A 184 9.03 -5.92 -9.28
N LEU A 185 10.20 -5.44 -9.72
CA LEU A 185 10.61 -5.52 -11.12
C LEU A 185 10.91 -6.95 -11.59
N SER A 186 11.18 -7.88 -10.67
CA SER A 186 11.34 -9.28 -11.01
C SER A 186 10.08 -9.87 -11.67
N GLY A 187 8.89 -9.36 -11.33
CA GLY A 187 7.62 -9.71 -11.97
C GLY A 187 7.48 -9.21 -13.41
N LEU A 188 8.33 -8.28 -13.85
CA LEU A 188 8.40 -7.77 -15.23
C LEU A 188 9.57 -8.36 -16.02
N ILE A 189 10.66 -8.75 -15.32
CA ILE A 189 11.88 -9.28 -15.96
C ILE A 189 11.74 -10.79 -16.23
N TYR A 190 11.08 -11.53 -15.35
CA TYR A 190 11.02 -12.99 -15.39
C TYR A 190 9.60 -13.48 -15.65
N ILE A 191 9.49 -14.46 -16.56
CA ILE A 191 8.25 -15.19 -16.78
C ILE A 191 8.05 -16.29 -15.73
N LYS A 192 6.93 -16.99 -15.83
CA LYS A 192 6.55 -18.01 -14.87
C LYS A 192 7.57 -19.13 -14.72
N GLY A 193 7.99 -19.38 -13.48
CA GLY A 193 9.00 -20.40 -13.14
C GLY A 193 10.46 -20.00 -13.31
N GLU A 194 10.77 -18.80 -13.83
CA GLU A 194 12.15 -18.33 -14.02
C GLU A 194 12.64 -17.36 -12.95
N ASN A 195 11.72 -16.78 -12.18
CA ASN A 195 12.04 -15.71 -11.23
C ASN A 195 13.00 -16.21 -10.14
N PRO A 196 14.17 -15.57 -9.96
CA PRO A 196 15.19 -16.05 -9.03
C PRO A 196 14.98 -15.57 -7.58
N ILE A 197 14.06 -14.63 -7.34
CA ILE A 197 13.67 -14.17 -6.00
C ILE A 197 12.57 -15.07 -5.43
N LEU A 198 11.63 -15.47 -6.28
CA LEU A 198 10.35 -16.04 -5.84
C LEU A 198 10.44 -17.56 -5.85
N GLU A 199 10.01 -18.20 -4.76
CA GLU A 199 10.03 -19.66 -4.68
C GLU A 199 9.18 -20.28 -5.79
N LYS A 200 9.56 -21.46 -6.28
CA LYS A 200 8.74 -22.17 -7.28
C LYS A 200 7.42 -22.62 -6.67
N TRP A 201 6.34 -22.44 -7.40
CA TRP A 201 5.03 -22.98 -6.99
C TRP A 201 5.11 -24.51 -6.88
N THR A 202 4.71 -25.04 -5.73
CA THR A 202 4.43 -26.47 -5.53
C THR A 202 3.06 -26.61 -4.84
N PRO A 203 2.32 -27.71 -5.07
CA PRO A 203 1.02 -27.94 -4.44
C PRO A 203 1.06 -27.89 -2.90
N GLU A 204 2.20 -28.22 -2.30
CA GLU A 204 2.38 -28.35 -0.84
C GLU A 204 2.84 -27.05 -0.17
N ARG A 205 3.47 -26.13 -0.91
CA ARG A 205 4.09 -24.92 -0.35
C ARG A 205 3.53 -23.61 -0.89
N GLY A 206 2.69 -23.66 -1.93
CA GLY A 206 2.11 -22.44 -2.50
C GLY A 206 3.18 -21.41 -2.87
N GLY A 207 4.21 -21.81 -3.63
CA GLY A 207 5.17 -20.85 -4.19
C GLY A 207 4.59 -20.10 -5.40
N GLY A 208 5.43 -19.57 -6.27
CA GLY A 208 5.01 -18.77 -7.42
C GLY A 208 5.05 -17.29 -7.06
N GLY A 209 5.79 -16.56 -7.87
CA GLY A 209 5.96 -15.14 -7.66
C GLY A 209 4.73 -14.31 -7.99
N PRO A 210 4.58 -13.11 -7.42
CA PRO A 210 3.75 -12.06 -8.00
C PRO A 210 4.14 -11.81 -9.47
N TYR A 211 3.37 -12.37 -10.40
CA TYR A 211 3.25 -11.82 -11.74
C TYR A 211 2.33 -10.61 -11.59
N LEU A 212 2.85 -9.41 -11.82
CA LEU A 212 2.17 -8.19 -11.41
C LEU A 212 0.76 -8.08 -12.01
N SER A 213 0.57 -8.55 -13.24
CA SER A 213 -0.73 -8.59 -13.92
C SER A 213 -1.72 -9.59 -13.30
N GLU A 214 -1.23 -10.69 -12.70
CA GLU A 214 -2.07 -11.69 -12.03
C GLU A 214 -2.51 -11.23 -10.62
N MET A 215 -1.81 -10.28 -10.02
CA MET A 215 -2.13 -9.74 -8.69
C MET A 215 -3.17 -8.62 -8.71
N VAL A 216 -3.49 -8.08 -9.88
CA VAL A 216 -4.48 -7.01 -9.98
C VAL A 216 -5.85 -7.61 -9.67
N LEU A 217 -6.50 -7.15 -8.61
CA LEU A 217 -7.91 -7.46 -8.34
C LEU A 217 -8.81 -6.42 -9.01
N GLU A 218 -8.51 -5.14 -8.78
CA GLU A 218 -9.25 -3.98 -9.30
C GLU A 218 -8.28 -3.02 -10.02
N GLY A 219 -8.80 -2.26 -10.99
CA GLY A 219 -8.00 -1.35 -11.81
C GLY A 219 -7.54 -0.11 -11.05
N TRP A 220 -6.57 0.59 -11.63
CA TRP A 220 -6.02 1.81 -11.05
C TRP A 220 -6.80 3.06 -11.48
N LEU A 221 -6.73 4.12 -10.67
CA LEU A 221 -7.25 5.42 -11.08
C LEU A 221 -6.54 5.89 -12.37
N PRO A 222 -7.25 6.50 -13.34
CA PRO A 222 -6.66 6.94 -14.61
C PRO A 222 -5.41 7.79 -14.44
N GLU A 223 -5.41 8.72 -13.47
CA GLU A 223 -4.28 9.59 -13.19
C GLU A 223 -3.07 8.82 -12.64
N ASN A 224 -3.32 7.81 -11.79
CA ASN A 224 -2.26 6.92 -11.31
C ASN A 224 -1.73 6.02 -12.44
N LEU A 225 -2.57 5.61 -13.39
CA LEU A 225 -2.15 4.86 -14.59
C LEU A 225 -1.27 5.70 -15.51
N ASP A 226 -1.59 6.99 -15.68
CA ASP A 226 -0.78 7.89 -16.51
C ASP A 226 0.61 8.10 -15.91
N VAL A 227 0.71 8.19 -14.59
CA VAL A 227 2.00 8.15 -13.89
C VAL A 227 2.69 6.81 -14.18
N LEU A 228 2.02 5.68 -13.99
CA LEU A 228 2.62 4.36 -14.18
C LEU A 228 3.20 4.18 -15.60
N ARG A 229 2.47 4.62 -16.64
CA ARG A 229 2.93 4.61 -18.04
C ARG A 229 4.20 5.43 -18.25
N GLN A 230 4.38 6.52 -17.50
CA GLN A 230 5.60 7.31 -17.57
C GLN A 230 6.79 6.59 -16.93
N TYR A 231 6.57 5.81 -15.86
CA TYR A 231 7.65 5.13 -15.13
C TYR A 231 8.00 3.74 -15.67
N LEU A 232 7.02 2.98 -16.17
CA LEU A 232 7.22 1.64 -16.69
C LEU A 232 7.56 1.66 -18.17
N THR A 233 8.82 1.95 -18.48
CA THR A 233 9.42 1.69 -19.81
C THR A 233 10.58 0.72 -19.68
N PRO A 234 10.92 -0.06 -20.72
CA PRO A 234 12.07 -0.95 -20.66
C PRO A 234 13.38 -0.24 -20.26
N GLU A 235 13.61 0.98 -20.74
CA GLU A 235 14.80 1.79 -20.39
C GLU A 235 14.81 2.17 -18.91
N LYS A 236 13.68 2.64 -18.39
CA LYS A 236 13.57 3.05 -16.99
C LYS A 236 13.76 1.84 -16.07
N ILE A 237 13.13 0.70 -16.39
CA ILE A 237 13.30 -0.54 -15.64
C ILE A 237 14.77 -0.97 -15.64
N GLN A 238 15.42 -1.04 -16.80
CA GLN A 238 16.84 -1.41 -16.88
C GLN A 238 17.74 -0.46 -16.08
N SER A 239 17.46 0.85 -16.14
CA SER A 239 18.18 1.87 -15.38
C SER A 239 18.02 1.68 -13.87
N ILE A 240 16.79 1.47 -13.40
CA ILE A 240 16.48 1.24 -11.99
C ILE A 240 17.12 -0.04 -11.49
N VAL A 241 17.01 -1.16 -12.21
CA VAL A 241 17.63 -2.44 -11.81
C VAL A 241 19.13 -2.28 -11.66
N LYS A 242 19.77 -1.55 -12.58
CA LYS A 242 21.21 -1.24 -12.50
C LYS A 242 21.55 -0.34 -11.31
N LEU A 243 20.70 0.65 -11.01
CA LEU A 243 20.86 1.52 -9.84
C LEU A 243 20.72 0.72 -8.54
N SER A 244 19.70 -0.14 -8.43
CA SER A 244 19.50 -1.03 -7.29
C SER A 244 20.66 -2.00 -7.09
N ALA A 245 21.18 -2.61 -8.16
CA ALA A 245 22.35 -3.49 -8.07
C ALA A 245 23.60 -2.76 -7.58
N ARG A 246 23.80 -1.50 -7.99
CA ARG A 246 24.88 -0.65 -7.45
C ARG A 246 24.66 -0.33 -5.99
N ARG A 247 23.42 -0.01 -5.58
CA ARG A 247 23.09 0.32 -4.19
C ARG A 247 23.37 -0.84 -3.24
N LEU A 248 23.25 -2.06 -3.74
CA LEU A 248 23.43 -3.32 -3.01
C LEU A 248 24.81 -3.95 -3.18
N CYS A 249 25.79 -3.29 -3.82
CA CYS A 249 27.06 -3.96 -4.17
C CYS A 249 27.86 -4.48 -2.96
N ASP A 250 27.71 -3.84 -1.80
CA ASP A 250 28.36 -4.21 -0.54
C ASP A 250 27.39 -4.86 0.46
N GLU A 251 26.19 -5.20 0.02
CA GLU A 251 25.15 -5.82 0.84
C GLU A 251 25.08 -7.34 0.56
N PRO A 252 24.53 -8.17 1.48
CA PRO A 252 24.35 -9.61 1.26
C PRO A 252 23.59 -9.96 -0.05
N GLU A 253 22.73 -9.06 -0.49
CA GLU A 253 21.89 -9.17 -1.69
C GLU A 253 22.67 -8.94 -3.01
N ALA A 254 23.94 -8.51 -2.96
CA ALA A 254 24.74 -8.08 -4.10
C ALA A 254 24.75 -9.07 -5.28
N ALA A 255 24.99 -10.35 -5.01
CA ALA A 255 25.18 -11.35 -6.05
C ALA A 255 23.92 -11.55 -6.91
N LEU A 256 22.75 -11.64 -6.25
CA LEU A 256 21.48 -11.78 -6.96
C LEU A 256 21.10 -10.48 -7.68
N ALA A 257 21.30 -9.33 -7.03
CA ALA A 257 21.02 -8.03 -7.64
C ALA A 257 21.86 -7.79 -8.91
N ALA A 258 23.15 -8.14 -8.89
CA ALA A 258 24.02 -8.05 -10.05
C ALA A 258 23.56 -8.97 -11.20
N ARG A 259 23.16 -10.21 -10.88
CA ARG A 259 22.59 -11.14 -11.87
C ARG A 259 21.33 -10.57 -12.51
N MET A 260 20.40 -10.04 -11.71
CA MET A 260 19.16 -9.44 -12.24
C MET A 260 19.44 -8.24 -13.17
N ALA A 261 20.47 -7.45 -12.88
CA ALA A 261 20.88 -6.33 -13.73
C ALA A 261 21.41 -6.80 -15.10
N VAL A 262 22.09 -7.94 -15.15
CA VAL A 262 22.51 -8.58 -16.41
C VAL A 262 21.30 -9.15 -17.14
N ASP A 263 20.44 -9.88 -16.43
CA ASP A 263 19.25 -10.51 -17.01
C ASP A 263 18.31 -9.45 -17.63
N ALA A 264 18.07 -8.34 -16.94
CA ALA A 264 17.21 -7.25 -17.42
C ALA A 264 17.71 -6.63 -18.74
N GLN A 265 19.02 -6.59 -18.99
CA GLN A 265 19.58 -6.09 -20.26
C GLN A 265 19.24 -7.02 -21.44
N GLY A 266 19.29 -8.33 -21.21
CA GLY A 266 18.99 -9.34 -22.24
C GLY A 266 17.50 -9.62 -22.45
N ARG A 267 16.61 -9.07 -21.62
CA ARG A 267 15.19 -9.43 -21.56
C ARG A 267 14.24 -8.28 -21.93
N ARG A 268 14.71 -7.35 -22.76
CA ARG A 268 13.94 -6.16 -23.16
C ARG A 268 12.56 -6.48 -23.75
N ASP A 269 12.47 -7.51 -24.59
CA ASP A 269 11.21 -7.91 -25.22
C ASP A 269 10.22 -8.46 -24.18
N ILE A 270 10.69 -9.30 -23.25
CA ILE A 270 9.88 -9.82 -22.13
C ILE A 270 9.37 -8.66 -21.28
N ILE A 271 10.25 -7.72 -20.91
CA ILE A 271 9.89 -6.55 -20.11
C ILE A 271 8.80 -5.75 -20.82
N THR A 272 8.93 -5.54 -22.13
CA THR A 272 7.94 -4.79 -22.93
C THR A 272 6.58 -5.47 -22.88
N THR A 273 6.52 -6.77 -23.19
CA THR A 273 5.27 -7.55 -23.13
C THR A 273 4.65 -7.53 -21.73
N GLN A 274 5.44 -7.73 -20.68
CA GLN A 274 4.93 -7.74 -19.30
C GLN A 274 4.40 -6.37 -18.85
N ILE A 275 5.03 -5.27 -19.29
CA ILE A 275 4.50 -3.92 -19.07
C ILE A 275 3.14 -3.79 -19.77
N ASP A 276 3.06 -4.15 -21.05
CA ASP A 276 1.84 -4.01 -21.84
C ASP A 276 0.69 -4.81 -21.22
N ASP A 277 0.97 -6.05 -20.81
CA ASP A 277 0.01 -6.91 -20.12
C ASP A 277 -0.45 -6.30 -18.79
N LEU A 278 0.47 -5.79 -17.96
CA LEU A 278 0.14 -5.14 -16.70
C LEU A 278 -0.74 -3.90 -16.93
N ILE A 279 -0.36 -3.01 -17.85
CA ILE A 279 -1.12 -1.80 -18.17
C ILE A 279 -2.51 -2.15 -18.72
N SER A 280 -2.61 -3.17 -19.57
CA SER A 280 -3.87 -3.67 -20.11
C SER A 280 -4.80 -4.20 -19.01
N VAL A 281 -4.29 -5.01 -18.09
CA VAL A 281 -5.08 -5.53 -16.97
C VAL A 281 -5.53 -4.40 -16.04
N LEU A 282 -4.63 -3.48 -15.68
CA LEU A 282 -4.96 -2.34 -14.83
C LEU A 282 -6.01 -1.42 -15.47
N THR A 283 -5.94 -1.23 -16.79
CA THR A 283 -6.91 -0.40 -17.54
C THR A 283 -8.27 -1.11 -17.66
N SER A 284 -8.29 -2.39 -18.02
CA SER A 284 -9.53 -3.15 -18.24
C SER A 284 -10.37 -3.37 -16.98
N ARG A 285 -9.74 -3.27 -15.80
CA ARG A 285 -10.38 -3.39 -14.50
C ARG A 285 -10.68 -2.05 -13.83
N CYS A 286 -10.44 -0.94 -14.52
CA CYS A 286 -10.89 0.36 -14.03
C CYS A 286 -12.42 0.33 -13.94
N GLN A 287 -12.97 0.51 -12.74
CA GLN A 287 -14.41 0.72 -12.60
C GLN A 287 -14.74 2.16 -13.03
N PRO A 288 -15.86 2.37 -13.74
CA PRO A 288 -16.39 3.71 -13.98
C PRO A 288 -16.86 4.39 -12.70
#